data_AF-A0AAJ1BPL0-F1
#
_entry.id   AF-A0AAJ1BPL0-F1
#
_cell.length_a   1.000
_cell.length_b   1.000
_cell.length_c   1.000
_cell.angle_alpha   90.00
_cell.angle_beta   90.00
_cell.angle_gamma   90.00
#
_symmetry.space_group_name_H-M   'P 1'
#
loop_
_entity.id
_entity.type
_entity.pdbx_description
1 polymer ?
#
loop_
_entity_poly.entity_id
_entity_poly.type
_entity_poly.pdbx_seq_one_letter_code
_entity_poly.pdbx_strand_id
1 'polypeptide(L)'
;MVKIKGDFVWHNHADTDEAFIVVEGKMKIEFENETVELNEGEMYVVPKGVEHKPCAETECKIMLVEPRGVVNTGNTEGDLTASNDVWV
;
A
#
# COMPACT_ATOMS: atom_id res chain seq x y z
N MET A 1 10.52 3.28 4.59
CA MET A 1 10.60 2.37 3.42
C MET A 1 10.09 1.01 3.84
N VAL A 2 9.14 0.44 3.09
CA VAL A 2 8.46 -0.82 3.39
C VAL A 2 8.88 -1.86 2.36
N LYS A 3 8.92 -3.13 2.76
CA LYS A 3 9.13 -4.27 1.87
C LYS A 3 7.87 -5.12 1.85
N ILE A 4 7.36 -5.41 0.67
CA ILE A 4 6.19 -6.28 0.50
C ILE A 4 6.55 -7.49 -0.36
N LYS A 5 5.89 -8.62 -0.10
CA LYS A 5 5.94 -9.84 -0.90
C LYS A 5 4.68 -10.66 -0.61
N GLY A 6 4.06 -11.18 -1.67
CA GLY A 6 2.75 -11.82 -1.61
C GLY A 6 1.61 -10.80 -1.61
N ASP A 7 0.45 -11.26 -1.17
CA ASP A 7 -0.76 -10.46 -1.09
C ASP A 7 -0.86 -9.77 0.28
N PHE A 8 -1.28 -8.51 0.27
CA PHE A 8 -1.72 -7.81 1.47
C PHE A 8 -3.22 -8.04 1.71
N VAL A 9 -3.81 -7.33 2.67
CA VAL A 9 -5.26 -7.36 2.92
C VAL A 9 -5.99 -6.33 2.08
N TRP A 10 -7.23 -6.63 1.69
CA TRP A 10 -8.17 -5.62 1.21
C TRP A 10 -8.45 -4.63 2.34
N HIS A 11 -8.32 -3.35 2.05
CA HIS A 11 -8.58 -2.29 3.02
C HIS A 11 -8.89 -0.97 2.31
N ASN A 12 -9.36 0.00 3.09
CA ASN A 12 -9.45 1.38 2.66
C ASN A 12 -9.09 2.35 3.79
N HIS A 13 -8.81 3.60 3.39
CA HIS A 13 -8.59 4.70 4.31
C HIS A 13 -9.65 5.77 4.10
N ALA A 14 -10.63 5.86 4.99
CA ALA A 14 -11.80 6.73 4.81
C ALA A 14 -11.44 8.23 4.65
N ASP A 15 -10.38 8.67 5.34
CA ASP A 15 -10.09 10.10 5.51
C ASP A 15 -8.81 10.56 4.79
N THR A 16 -8.02 9.64 4.23
CA THR A 16 -6.69 9.95 3.72
C THR A 16 -6.42 9.28 2.38
N ASP A 17 -5.80 10.01 1.46
CA ASP A 17 -5.20 9.41 0.28
C ASP A 17 -3.91 8.68 0.71
N GLU A 18 -3.56 7.62 -0.02
CA GLU A 18 -2.32 6.85 0.20
C GLU A 18 -1.52 6.81 -1.10
N ALA A 19 -0.24 7.19 -1.04
CA ALA A 19 0.63 7.13 -2.20
C ALA A 19 1.66 6.00 -2.08
N PHE A 20 1.78 5.23 -3.16
CA PHE A 20 2.75 4.16 -3.34
C PHE A 20 3.81 4.61 -4.34
N ILE A 21 5.08 4.49 -3.97
CA ILE A 21 6.22 4.75 -4.87
C ILE A 21 7.10 3.51 -4.87
N VAL A 22 7.31 2.91 -6.04
CA VAL A 22 8.19 1.73 -6.17
C VAL A 22 9.64 2.18 -6.26
N VAL A 23 10.43 1.82 -5.26
CA VAL A 23 11.86 2.14 -5.19
C VAL A 23 12.71 1.05 -5.85
N GLU A 24 12.30 -0.23 -5.72
CA GLU A 24 12.96 -1.37 -6.33
C GLU A 24 11.97 -2.53 -6.50
N GLY A 25 11.95 -3.16 -7.67
CA GLY A 25 11.06 -4.28 -7.97
C GLY A 25 9.77 -3.86 -8.68
N LYS A 26 8.69 -4.63 -8.47
CA LYS A 26 7.39 -4.42 -9.10
C LYS A 26 6.27 -4.80 -8.14
N MET A 27 5.15 -4.09 -8.21
CA MET A 27 3.93 -4.42 -7.47
C MET A 27 2.69 -4.20 -8.32
N LYS A 28 1.55 -4.67 -7.82
CA LYS A 28 0.23 -4.34 -8.33
C LYS A 28 -0.66 -3.84 -7.19
N ILE A 29 -1.64 -3.03 -7.54
CA ILE A 29 -2.73 -2.63 -6.66
C ILE A 29 -4.01 -3.15 -7.30
N GLU A 30 -4.64 -4.11 -6.64
CA GLU A 30 -5.95 -4.63 -7.06
C GLU A 30 -7.05 -3.72 -6.51
N PHE A 31 -7.99 -3.36 -7.37
CA PHE A 31 -9.25 -2.70 -7.05
C PHE A 31 -10.40 -3.64 -7.42
N GLU A 32 -11.64 -3.28 -7.09
CA GLU A 32 -12.81 -4.12 -7.38
C GLU A 32 -12.93 -4.51 -8.86
N ASN A 33 -12.63 -3.56 -9.78
CA ASN A 33 -12.88 -3.74 -11.21
C ASN A 33 -11.62 -3.62 -12.08
N GLU A 34 -10.46 -3.32 -11.49
CA GLU A 34 -9.23 -3.10 -12.24
C GLU A 34 -7.99 -3.44 -11.41
N THR A 35 -6.84 -3.49 -12.09
CA THR A 35 -5.55 -3.69 -11.45
C THR A 35 -4.57 -2.72 -12.06
N VAL A 36 -3.87 -1.98 -11.20
CA VAL A 36 -2.80 -1.08 -11.60
C VAL A 36 -1.47 -1.77 -11.33
N GLU A 37 -0.64 -1.90 -12.35
CA GLU A 37 0.73 -2.39 -12.22
C GLU A 37 1.69 -1.21 -12.04
N LEU A 38 2.66 -1.36 -11.14
CA LEU A 38 3.72 -0.37 -10.90
C LEU A 38 5.08 -1.05 -10.96
N ASN A 39 5.94 -0.49 -11.80
CA ASN A 39 7.35 -0.83 -11.95
C ASN A 39 8.22 0.14 -11.15
N GLU A 40 9.49 -0.20 -10.99
CA GLU A 40 10.50 0.66 -10.39
C GLU A 40 10.48 2.09 -10.95
N GLY A 41 10.42 3.07 -10.04
CA GLY A 41 10.34 4.49 -10.36
C GLY A 41 8.92 5.01 -10.61
N GLU A 42 7.92 4.14 -10.70
CA GLU A 42 6.52 4.52 -10.87
C GLU A 42 5.83 4.78 -9.53
N MET A 43 4.79 5.61 -9.58
CA MET A 43 3.99 5.96 -8.42
C MET A 43 2.50 5.92 -8.73
N TYR A 44 1.70 5.62 -7.71
CA TYR A 44 0.25 5.69 -7.78
C TYR A 44 -0.32 6.25 -6.49
N VAL A 45 -1.41 7.00 -6.59
CA VAL A 45 -2.16 7.51 -5.44
C VAL A 45 -3.51 6.82 -5.41
N VAL A 46 -3.76 6.09 -4.33
CA VAL A 46 -5.08 5.54 -4.03
C VAL A 46 -5.90 6.65 -3.37
N PRO A 47 -7.02 7.09 -3.96
CA PRO A 47 -7.86 8.10 -3.35
C PRO A 47 -8.51 7.59 -2.06
N LYS A 48 -8.74 8.48 -1.10
CA LYS A 48 -9.44 8.17 0.15
C LYS A 48 -10.78 7.47 -0.09
N GLY A 49 -11.08 6.50 0.76
CA GLY A 49 -12.29 5.69 0.73
C GLY A 49 -12.30 4.59 -0.32
N VAL A 50 -11.30 4.53 -1.21
CA VAL A 50 -11.21 3.48 -2.23
C VAL A 50 -10.66 2.19 -1.62
N GLU A 51 -11.43 1.12 -1.76
CA GLU A 51 -11.01 -0.22 -1.37
C GLU A 51 -9.99 -0.77 -2.37
N HIS A 52 -8.88 -1.26 -1.83
CA HIS A 52 -7.76 -1.72 -2.63
C HIS A 52 -6.95 -2.80 -1.89
N LYS A 53 -6.13 -3.53 -2.64
CA LYS A 53 -5.22 -4.55 -2.09
C LYS A 53 -3.87 -4.50 -2.81
N PRO A 54 -2.80 -4.04 -2.13
CA PRO A 54 -1.44 -4.14 -2.63
C PRO A 54 -0.95 -5.59 -2.70
N CYS A 55 -0.29 -5.96 -3.80
CA CYS A 55 0.36 -7.27 -3.95
C CYS A 55 1.71 -7.15 -4.66
N ALA A 56 2.64 -8.06 -4.36
CA ALA A 56 3.90 -8.20 -5.09
C ALA A 56 4.32 -9.66 -5.23
N GLU A 57 4.53 -10.16 -6.45
CA GLU A 57 4.92 -11.57 -6.67
C GLU A 57 6.33 -11.88 -6.14
N THR A 58 7.24 -10.92 -6.26
CA THR A 58 8.60 -10.94 -5.70
C THR A 58 8.75 -9.86 -4.62
N GLU A 59 9.87 -9.84 -3.89
CA GLU A 59 10.13 -8.75 -2.92
C GLU A 59 10.17 -7.42 -3.67
N CYS A 60 9.33 -6.48 -3.24
CA CYS A 60 9.25 -5.12 -3.77
C CYS A 60 9.51 -4.13 -2.63
N LYS A 61 10.37 -3.14 -2.87
CA LYS A 61 10.67 -2.07 -1.92
C LYS A 61 9.89 -0.84 -2.32
N ILE A 62 9.07 -0.35 -1.39
CA ILE A 62 8.18 0.78 -1.64
C ILE A 62 8.36 1.87 -0.59
N MET A 63 8.10 3.10 -1.00
CA MET A 63 7.88 4.21 -0.09
C MET A 63 6.37 4.49 -0.06
N LEU A 64 5.81 4.48 1.15
CA LEU A 64 4.44 4.89 1.41
C LEU A 64 4.46 6.34 1.87
N VAL A 65 3.52 7.14 1.37
CA VAL A 65 3.28 8.50 1.86
C VAL A 65 1.83 8.59 2.28
N GLU A 66 1.63 8.73 3.59
CA GLU A 66 0.33 8.87 4.24
C GLU A 66 0.44 9.82 5.45
N PRO A 67 -0.67 10.41 5.91
CA PRO A 67 -0.67 11.21 7.14
C PRO A 67 -0.22 10.41 8.37
N ARG A 68 0.39 11.09 9.34
CA ARG A 68 0.82 10.44 10.58
C ARG A 68 -0.36 9.86 11.36
N GLY A 69 -0.17 8.63 11.84
CA GLY A 69 -1.14 7.93 12.69
C GLY A 69 -2.19 7.15 11.91
N VAL A 70 -2.08 7.08 10.59
CA VAL A 70 -2.88 6.18 9.76
C VAL A 70 -2.44 4.74 10.03
N VAL A 71 -3.38 3.81 10.13
CA VAL A 71 -3.09 2.38 10.29
C VAL A 71 -2.98 1.78 8.90
N ASN A 72 -1.86 1.10 8.60
CA ASN A 72 -1.56 0.58 7.25
C ASN A 72 -2.55 -0.48 6.72
N THR A 73 -3.39 -1.04 7.58
CA THR A 73 -4.47 -1.96 7.20
C THR A 73 -5.84 -1.27 7.16
N GLY A 74 -5.87 0.06 7.26
CA GLY A 74 -7.08 0.85 7.19
C GLY A 74 -8.12 0.46 8.25
N ASN A 75 -9.27 -0.03 7.77
CA ASN A 75 -10.38 -0.54 8.57
C ASN A 75 -10.29 -2.03 8.93
N THR A 76 -9.24 -2.73 8.50
CA THR A 76 -9.03 -4.17 8.74
C THR A 76 -8.03 -4.37 9.87
N GLU A 77 -8.37 -5.18 10.87
CA GLU A 77 -7.41 -5.63 11.90
C GLU A 77 -6.88 -7.03 11.56
N GLY A 78 -5.59 -7.26 11.78
CA GLY A 78 -4.98 -8.57 11.56
C GLY A 78 -3.47 -8.61 11.81
N ASP A 79 -2.85 -9.76 11.55
CA ASP A 79 -1.43 -10.03 11.80
C ASP A 79 -0.46 -9.12 11.02
N LEU A 80 -0.96 -8.48 9.95
CA LEU A 80 -0.22 -7.54 9.10
C LEU A 80 -0.35 -6.07 9.55
N THR A 81 -1.08 -5.81 10.63
CA THR A 81 -1.20 -4.46 11.22
C THR A 81 0.14 -4.07 11.83
N ALA A 82 0.75 -3.00 11.34
CA ALA A 82 1.99 -2.47 11.87
C ALA A 82 1.72 -1.31 12.83
N SER A 83 2.51 -1.22 13.91
CA SER A 83 2.53 -0.03 14.76
C SER A 83 3.23 1.09 13.98
N ASN A 84 2.45 2.06 13.51
CA ASN A 84 2.95 3.12 12.64
C ASN A 84 3.68 4.20 13.45
N ASP A 85 4.95 3.97 13.80
CA ASP A 85 5.78 4.96 14.50
C ASP A 85 7.28 4.93 14.12
N VAL A 86 7.65 4.26 13.03
CA VAL A 86 9.03 4.29 12.50
C VAL A 86 9.07 5.12 11.22
N TRP A 87 9.09 6.44 11.40
CA TRP A 87 9.45 7.37 10.32
C TRP A 87 10.96 7.22 10.04
N VAL A 88 11.30 6.75 8.85
CA VAL A 88 12.66 6.86 8.29
C VAL A 88 12.64 7.96 7.26
#